data_AF-A0A182IK37-F1
#
_entry.id   AF-A0A182IK37-F1
#
_cell.length_a   1.000
_cell.length_b   1.000
_cell.length_c   1.000
_cell.angle_alpha   90.00
_cell.angle_beta   90.00
_cell.angle_gamma   90.00
#
_symmetry.space_group_name_H-M   'P 1'
#
loop_
_entity.id
_entity.type
_entity.pdbx_description
1 polymer ?
#
loop_
_entity_poly.entity_id
_entity_poly.type
_entity_poly.pdbx_seq_one_letter_code
_entity_poly.pdbx_strand_id
1 'polypeptide(L)'
;MYNLFLVQTIEAGRLASIQVVQRLKDIEPKYAEIQRLIINFVYAAKYNLVQRKDEFYQQLFVTKEGSLVGSIALENELLFQLDNQLESVDRECLGMLRAIVDNNMNVAGVGYTNCANSVQDGLDRELQRTHKLLELAGLDIFYQRLLDAFEGENIFAGPERILAKLNSKSDEIDAVGIDYLSGFFDIVETFSSALWRLRNAYKMCLKTNESILNLTFEASQSQLTNICVGTLLNSDV
;
A
#
# COMPACT_ATOMS: atom_id res chain seq x y z
N MET A 1 -23.47 48.94 -71.09
CA MET A 1 -22.23 49.31 -70.38
C MET A 1 -22.61 49.60 -68.93
N TYR A 2 -22.61 48.59 -68.08
CA TYR A 2 -22.76 48.74 -66.62
C TYR A 2 -21.63 47.92 -66.00
N ASN A 3 -20.64 48.63 -65.45
CA ASN A 3 -19.55 48.03 -64.68
C ASN A 3 -20.12 47.55 -63.34
N LEU A 4 -20.17 46.23 -63.14
CA LEU A 4 -20.29 45.67 -61.80
C LEU A 4 -18.95 45.90 -61.09
N PHE A 5 -18.98 46.72 -60.04
CA PHE A 5 -17.90 46.77 -59.06
C PHE A 5 -17.82 45.41 -58.36
N LEU A 6 -16.75 44.66 -58.66
CA LEU A 6 -16.28 43.58 -57.80
C LEU A 6 -15.81 44.22 -56.49
N VAL A 7 -16.64 44.11 -55.45
CA VAL A 7 -16.19 44.35 -54.07
C VAL A 7 -15.27 43.17 -53.72
N GLN A 8 -13.97 43.35 -53.95
CA GLN A 8 -12.96 42.51 -53.31
C GLN A 8 -13.03 42.82 -51.82
N THR A 9 -13.62 41.91 -51.03
CA THR A 9 -13.36 41.89 -49.59
C THR A 9 -11.87 41.61 -49.42
N ILE A 10 -11.09 42.67 -49.21
CA ILE A 10 -9.71 42.56 -48.76
C ILE A 10 -9.82 42.04 -47.33
N GLU A 11 -9.83 40.72 -47.18
CA GLU A 11 -9.53 40.10 -45.89
C GLU A 11 -8.17 40.66 -45.47
N ALA A 12 -8.07 41.24 -44.27
CA ALA A 12 -6.93 42.07 -43.85
C ALA A 12 -5.58 41.31 -43.72
N GLY A 13 -5.40 40.18 -44.40
CA GLY A 13 -4.20 39.36 -44.38
C GLY A 13 -3.96 38.70 -43.03
N ARG A 14 -5.02 38.34 -42.29
CA ARG A 14 -4.95 37.83 -40.90
C ARG A 14 -5.32 36.36 -40.76
N LEU A 15 -5.22 35.58 -41.84
CA LEU A 15 -5.52 34.14 -41.84
C LEU A 15 -4.71 33.39 -40.77
N ALA A 16 -3.46 33.78 -40.51
CA ALA A 16 -2.63 33.20 -39.45
C ALA A 16 -3.22 33.39 -38.03
N SER A 17 -3.88 34.51 -37.75
CA SER A 17 -4.58 34.73 -36.48
C SER A 17 -5.78 33.79 -36.31
N ILE A 18 -6.46 33.43 -37.41
CA ILE A 18 -7.54 32.42 -37.40
C ILE A 18 -6.95 31.02 -37.17
N GLN A 19 -5.80 30.72 -37.78
CA GLN A 19 -5.10 29.45 -37.58
C GLN A 19 -4.70 29.22 -36.12
N VAL A 20 -4.33 30.25 -35.37
CA VAL A 20 -4.09 30.15 -33.91
C VAL A 20 -5.30 29.57 -33.19
N VAL A 21 -6.51 30.05 -33.50
CA VAL A 21 -7.75 29.58 -32.88
C VAL A 21 -8.08 28.15 -33.31
N GLN A 22 -7.86 27.79 -34.57
CA GLN A 22 -8.02 26.40 -35.01
C GLN A 22 -7.05 25.47 -34.29
N ARG A 23 -5.79 25.89 -34.15
CA ARG A 23 -4.78 25.10 -33.45
C ARG A 23 -5.13 24.88 -31.98
N LEU A 24 -5.68 25.88 -31.30
CA LEU A 24 -6.22 25.71 -29.94
C LEU A 24 -7.34 24.66 -29.88
N LYS A 25 -8.27 24.68 -30.84
CA LYS A 25 -9.36 23.70 -30.93
C LYS A 25 -8.84 22.28 -31.19
N ASP A 26 -7.71 22.14 -31.85
CA ASP A 26 -7.08 20.84 -32.10
C ASP A 26 -6.33 20.32 -30.86
N ILE A 27 -5.74 21.20 -30.05
CA ILE A 27 -4.92 20.82 -28.88
C ILE A 27 -5.78 20.57 -27.64
N GLU A 28 -6.83 21.38 -27.41
CA GLU A 28 -7.66 21.29 -26.20
C GLU A 28 -8.21 19.87 -25.95
N PRO A 29 -8.76 19.15 -26.95
CA PRO A 29 -9.28 17.80 -26.73
C PRO A 29 -8.21 16.80 -26.31
N LYS A 30 -7.00 16.90 -26.88
CA LYS A 30 -5.85 16.05 -26.51
C LYS A 30 -5.44 16.29 -25.05
N TYR A 31 -5.35 17.57 -24.68
CA TYR A 31 -5.00 17.98 -23.34
C TYR A 31 -6.02 17.46 -22.31
N ALA A 32 -7.30 17.58 -22.61
CA ALA A 32 -8.39 17.05 -21.78
C ALA A 32 -8.38 15.51 -21.72
N GLU A 33 -7.99 14.82 -22.79
CA GLU A 33 -7.88 13.36 -22.82
C GLU A 33 -6.79 12.84 -21.89
N ILE A 34 -5.60 13.44 -21.91
CA ILE A 34 -4.51 13.06 -21.00
C ILE A 34 -4.90 13.27 -19.54
N GLN A 35 -5.52 14.41 -19.22
CA GLN A 35 -6.04 14.66 -17.89
C GLN A 35 -7.03 13.58 -17.43
N ARG A 36 -7.97 13.17 -18.30
CA ARG A 36 -8.92 12.08 -18.01
C ARG A 36 -8.21 10.74 -17.82
N LEU A 37 -7.21 10.42 -18.65
CA LEU A 37 -6.43 9.20 -18.52
C LEU A 37 -5.76 9.13 -17.14
N ILE A 38 -5.07 10.21 -16.74
CA ILE A 38 -4.40 10.30 -15.44
C ILE A 38 -5.39 10.12 -14.29
N ILE A 39 -6.55 10.77 -14.33
CA ILE A 39 -7.62 10.58 -13.33
C ILE A 39 -7.99 9.10 -13.23
N ASN A 40 -8.23 8.44 -14.36
CA ASN A 40 -8.60 7.03 -14.39
C ASN A 40 -7.48 6.13 -13.81
N PHE A 41 -6.21 6.43 -14.08
CA PHE A 41 -5.08 5.69 -13.49
C PHE A 41 -4.99 5.89 -11.99
N VAL A 42 -5.18 7.12 -11.49
CA VAL A 42 -5.22 7.40 -10.04
C VAL A 42 -6.35 6.59 -9.39
N TYR A 43 -7.54 6.56 -9.98
CA TYR A 43 -8.66 5.78 -9.47
C TYR A 43 -8.37 4.26 -9.47
N ALA A 44 -7.83 3.75 -10.58
CA ALA A 44 -7.45 2.34 -10.69
C ALA A 44 -6.38 1.96 -9.66
N ALA A 45 -5.36 2.81 -9.46
CA ALA A 45 -4.33 2.62 -8.45
C ALA A 45 -4.93 2.60 -7.04
N LYS A 46 -5.77 3.57 -6.69
CA LYS A 46 -6.47 3.62 -5.39
C LYS A 46 -7.31 2.37 -5.15
N TYR A 47 -8.04 1.90 -6.16
CA TYR A 47 -8.79 0.66 -6.08
C TYR A 47 -7.88 -0.56 -5.84
N ASN A 48 -6.75 -0.63 -6.54
CA ASN A 48 -5.77 -1.69 -6.36
C ASN A 48 -5.16 -1.70 -4.94
N LEU A 49 -4.92 -0.54 -4.33
CA LEU A 49 -4.48 -0.46 -2.93
C LEU A 49 -5.49 -1.10 -1.97
N VAL A 50 -6.78 -0.88 -2.20
CA VAL A 50 -7.85 -1.47 -1.38
C VAL A 50 -7.82 -3.00 -1.50
N GLN A 51 -7.71 -3.53 -2.72
CA GLN A 51 -7.63 -4.98 -2.94
C GLN A 51 -6.38 -5.59 -2.28
N ARG A 52 -5.21 -4.99 -2.49
CA ARG A 52 -3.95 -5.46 -1.89
C ARG A 52 -3.98 -5.42 -0.36
N LYS A 53 -4.62 -4.39 0.22
CA LYS A 53 -4.84 -4.30 1.66
C LYS A 53 -5.75 -5.42 2.18
N ASP A 54 -6.82 -5.75 1.45
CA ASP A 54 -7.72 -6.84 1.83
C ASP A 54 -6.99 -8.20 1.83
N GLU A 55 -6.30 -8.52 0.74
CA GLU A 55 -5.48 -9.73 0.63
C GLU A 55 -4.41 -9.82 1.73
N PHE A 56 -3.79 -8.68 2.07
CA PHE A 56 -2.83 -8.60 3.17
C PHE A 56 -3.46 -8.99 4.51
N TYR A 57 -4.63 -8.45 4.86
CA TYR A 57 -5.32 -8.82 6.11
C TYR A 57 -5.70 -10.29 6.15
N GLN A 58 -6.23 -10.85 5.05
CA GLN A 58 -6.56 -12.27 4.97
C GLN A 58 -5.34 -13.15 5.29
N GLN A 59 -4.16 -12.79 4.78
CA GLN A 59 -2.92 -13.50 5.06
C GLN A 59 -2.44 -13.33 6.51
N LEU A 60 -2.61 -12.14 7.10
CA LEU A 60 -2.29 -11.92 8.52
C LEU A 60 -3.17 -12.77 9.44
N PHE A 61 -4.46 -12.92 9.12
CA PHE A 61 -5.38 -13.73 9.91
C PHE A 61 -4.97 -15.20 9.91
N VAL A 62 -4.73 -15.79 8.73
CA VAL A 62 -4.25 -17.18 8.63
C VAL A 62 -2.93 -17.37 9.39
N THR A 63 -2.01 -16.42 9.29
CA THR A 63 -0.73 -16.49 10.01
C THR A 63 -0.93 -16.44 11.53
N LYS A 64 -1.81 -15.55 12.01
CA LYS A 64 -2.13 -15.42 13.43
C LYS A 64 -2.83 -16.66 13.98
N GLU A 65 -3.80 -17.17 13.25
CA GLU A 65 -4.56 -18.37 13.63
C GLU A 65 -3.63 -19.56 13.78
N GLY A 66 -2.79 -19.85 12.77
CA GLY A 66 -1.84 -20.96 12.85
C GLY A 66 -0.87 -20.82 14.03
N SER A 67 -0.42 -19.59 14.32
CA SER A 67 0.44 -19.31 15.47
C SER A 67 -0.25 -19.56 16.81
N LEU A 68 -1.51 -19.12 16.96
CA LEU A 68 -2.29 -19.35 18.17
C LEU A 68 -2.58 -20.83 18.39
N VAL A 69 -2.94 -21.56 17.33
CA VAL A 69 -3.13 -23.02 17.39
C VAL A 69 -1.86 -23.71 17.90
N GLY A 70 -0.68 -23.29 17.43
CA GLY A 70 0.61 -23.81 17.90
C GLY A 70 0.83 -23.56 19.39
N SER A 71 0.63 -22.32 19.86
CA SER A 71 0.78 -21.97 21.28
C SER A 71 -0.21 -22.69 22.19
N ILE A 72 -1.46 -22.87 21.75
CA ILE A 72 -2.48 -23.64 22.50
C ILE A 72 -2.08 -25.12 22.57
N ALA A 73 -1.52 -25.69 21.51
CA ALA A 73 -1.04 -27.08 21.53
C ALA A 73 0.09 -27.26 22.55
N LEU A 74 1.05 -26.32 22.61
CA LEU A 74 2.11 -26.32 23.62
C LEU A 74 1.55 -26.26 25.05
N GLU A 75 0.52 -25.45 25.28
CA GLU A 75 -0.13 -25.34 26.59
C GLU A 75 -0.82 -26.65 26.97
N ASN A 76 -1.61 -27.22 26.05
CA ASN A 76 -2.31 -28.48 26.25
C ASN A 76 -1.35 -29.62 26.56
N GLU A 77 -0.20 -29.70 25.88
CA GLU A 77 0.82 -30.70 26.14
C GLU A 77 1.34 -30.59 27.58
N LEU A 78 1.67 -29.37 28.03
CA LEU A 78 2.18 -29.17 29.39
C LEU A 78 1.10 -29.42 30.45
N LEU A 79 -0.13 -28.98 30.24
CA LEU A 79 -1.24 -29.26 31.15
C LEU A 79 -1.49 -30.77 31.26
N PHE A 80 -1.41 -31.51 30.15
CA PHE A 80 -1.47 -32.97 30.16
C PHE A 80 -0.39 -33.57 31.07
N GLN A 81 0.85 -33.09 30.99
CA GLN A 81 1.91 -33.53 31.91
C GLN A 81 1.53 -33.26 33.36
N LEU A 82 1.04 -32.06 33.69
CA LEU A 82 0.71 -31.66 35.06
C LEU A 82 -0.50 -32.41 35.64
N ASP A 83 -1.47 -32.79 34.80
CA ASP A 83 -2.71 -33.44 35.22
C ASP A 83 -2.55 -34.96 35.41
N ASN A 84 -1.59 -35.59 34.73
CA ASN A 84 -1.38 -37.04 34.76
C ASN A 84 -0.26 -37.49 35.71
N GLN A 85 -0.02 -36.74 36.79
CA GLN A 85 0.95 -37.09 37.82
C GLN A 85 0.40 -38.06 38.86
N LEU A 86 1.27 -38.92 39.40
CA LEU A 86 0.95 -39.83 40.50
C LEU A 86 0.50 -39.05 41.75
N GLU A 87 -0.33 -39.66 42.60
CA GLU A 87 -0.80 -39.04 43.85
C GLU A 87 0.31 -38.69 44.83
N SER A 88 1.48 -39.33 44.72
CA SER A 88 2.66 -39.06 45.53
C SER A 88 3.34 -37.72 45.22
N VAL A 89 3.00 -37.09 44.08
CA VAL A 89 3.57 -35.80 43.67
C VAL A 89 2.87 -34.66 44.43
N ASP A 90 3.65 -33.71 44.94
CA ASP A 90 3.15 -32.58 45.72
C ASP A 90 2.16 -31.73 44.92
N ARG A 91 0.90 -31.69 45.39
CA ARG A 91 -0.20 -30.96 44.75
C ARG A 91 -0.04 -29.44 44.83
N GLU A 92 0.62 -28.91 45.86
CA GLU A 92 0.89 -27.46 45.95
C GLU A 92 1.92 -27.07 44.89
N CYS A 93 3.00 -27.85 44.73
CA CYS A 93 3.99 -27.66 43.68
C CYS A 93 3.37 -27.70 42.28
N LEU A 94 2.50 -28.68 42.01
CA LEU A 94 1.76 -28.76 40.74
C LEU A 94 0.82 -27.55 40.54
N GLY A 95 0.21 -27.04 41.61
CA GLY A 95 -0.60 -25.82 41.56
C GLY A 95 0.22 -24.58 41.17
N MET A 96 1.43 -24.46 41.72
CA MET A 96 2.36 -23.38 41.35
C MET A 96 2.79 -23.47 39.89
N LEU A 97 3.11 -24.67 39.39
CA LEU A 97 3.44 -24.86 37.97
C LEU A 97 2.27 -24.49 37.05
N ARG A 98 1.03 -24.86 37.39
CA ARG A 98 -0.15 -24.43 36.62
C ARG A 98 -0.27 -22.90 36.56
N ALA A 99 -0.04 -22.21 37.68
CA ALA A 99 -0.05 -20.75 37.71
C ALA A 99 1.08 -20.14 36.86
N ILE A 100 2.26 -20.77 36.82
CA ILE A 100 3.36 -20.32 35.94
C ILE A 100 2.99 -20.47 34.47
N VAL A 101 2.37 -21.59 34.08
CA VAL A 101 1.91 -21.84 32.71
C VAL A 101 0.90 -20.79 32.27
N ASP A 102 -0.13 -20.53 33.08
CA ASP A 102 -1.14 -19.51 32.80
C ASP A 102 -0.50 -18.11 32.66
N ASN A 103 0.42 -17.74 33.55
CA ASN A 103 1.14 -16.47 33.45
C ASN A 103 1.98 -16.36 32.17
N ASN A 104 2.65 -17.44 31.75
CA ASN A 104 3.43 -17.45 30.51
C ASN A 104 2.53 -17.32 29.28
N MET A 105 1.35 -17.95 29.28
CA MET A 105 0.34 -17.75 28.23
C MET A 105 -0.14 -16.30 28.16
N ASN A 106 -0.40 -15.67 29.31
CA ASN A 106 -0.77 -14.26 29.38
C ASN A 106 0.33 -13.34 28.81
N VAL A 107 1.60 -13.59 29.15
CA VAL A 107 2.74 -12.85 28.60
C VAL A 107 2.85 -13.06 27.08
N ALA A 108 2.71 -14.30 26.59
CA ALA A 108 2.68 -14.58 25.16
C ALA A 108 1.53 -13.84 24.46
N GLY A 109 0.35 -13.76 25.09
CA GLY A 109 -0.81 -12.99 24.61
C GLY A 109 -0.52 -11.50 24.40
N VAL A 110 0.26 -10.89 25.32
CA VAL A 110 0.77 -9.53 25.14
C VAL A 110 1.70 -9.45 23.92
N GLY A 111 2.59 -10.43 23.73
CA GLY A 111 3.45 -10.52 22.55
C GLY A 111 2.67 -10.59 21.24
N TYR A 112 1.64 -11.43 21.16
CA TYR A 112 0.72 -11.50 20.02
C TYR A 112 0.08 -10.15 19.70
N THR A 113 -0.37 -9.44 20.73
CA THR A 113 -0.99 -8.11 20.60
C THR A 113 0.01 -7.09 20.06
N ASN A 114 1.24 -7.10 20.59
CA ASN A 114 2.29 -6.18 20.15
C ASN A 114 2.72 -6.45 18.70
N CYS A 115 2.82 -7.71 18.28
CA CYS A 115 3.07 -8.06 16.88
C CYS A 115 1.98 -7.50 15.96
N ALA A 116 0.71 -7.63 16.35
CA ALA A 116 -0.44 -7.14 15.58
C ALA A 116 -0.45 -5.61 15.46
N ASN A 117 -0.23 -4.91 16.58
CA ASN A 117 -0.15 -3.44 16.58
C ASN A 117 1.02 -2.95 15.72
N SER A 118 2.19 -3.59 15.81
CA SER A 118 3.37 -3.20 15.04
C SER A 118 3.15 -3.32 13.53
N VAL A 119 2.49 -4.39 13.07
CA VAL A 119 2.18 -4.57 11.64
C VAL A 119 1.10 -3.60 11.17
N GLN A 120 0.10 -3.31 12.01
CA GLN A 120 -0.94 -2.31 11.75
C GLN A 120 -0.33 -0.91 11.57
N ASP A 121 0.51 -0.47 12.50
CA ASP A 121 1.19 0.82 12.43
C ASP A 121 2.07 0.93 11.16
N GLY A 122 2.69 -0.19 10.77
CA GLY A 122 3.44 -0.28 9.52
C GLY A 122 2.56 -0.10 8.29
N LEU A 123 1.42 -0.80 8.24
CA LEU A 123 0.46 -0.69 7.15
C LEU A 123 -0.08 0.75 7.02
N ASP A 124 -0.43 1.40 8.13
CA ASP A 124 -0.96 2.76 8.12
C ASP A 124 0.06 3.77 7.57
N ARG A 125 1.34 3.64 7.95
CA ARG A 125 2.41 4.47 7.37
C ARG A 125 2.55 4.29 5.87
N GLU A 126 2.52 3.05 5.38
CA GLU A 126 2.66 2.76 3.95
C GLU A 126 1.43 3.20 3.14
N LEU A 127 0.22 3.06 3.71
CA LEU A 127 -1.00 3.59 3.11
C LEU A 127 -0.95 5.12 2.99
N GLN A 128 -0.60 5.83 4.07
CA GLN A 128 -0.46 7.28 4.06
C GLN A 128 0.57 7.74 3.02
N ARG A 129 1.74 7.10 2.99
CA ARG A 129 2.80 7.38 2.01
C ARG A 129 2.30 7.20 0.59
N THR A 130 1.66 6.06 0.30
CA THR A 130 1.20 5.72 -1.05
C THR A 130 0.07 6.65 -1.50
N HIS A 131 -0.88 6.97 -0.62
CA HIS A 131 -1.94 7.94 -0.92
C HIS A 131 -1.37 9.31 -1.28
N LYS A 132 -0.40 9.81 -0.50
CA LYS A 132 0.27 11.09 -0.80
C LYS A 132 0.98 11.06 -2.16
N LEU A 133 1.64 9.95 -2.51
CA LEU A 133 2.28 9.82 -3.82
C LEU A 133 1.25 9.85 -4.96
N LEU A 134 0.12 9.15 -4.80
CA LEU A 134 -0.96 9.16 -5.79
C LEU A 134 -1.67 10.52 -5.91
N GLU A 135 -1.75 11.30 -4.83
CA GLU A 135 -2.30 12.65 -4.86
C GLU A 135 -1.40 13.64 -5.61
N LEU A 136 -0.08 13.46 -5.51
CA LEU A 136 0.90 14.30 -6.19
C LEU A 136 1.13 13.89 -7.65
N ALA A 137 0.93 12.61 -7.96
CA ALA A 137 1.13 12.06 -9.29
C ALA A 137 0.15 12.67 -10.31
N GLY A 138 0.72 13.34 -11.31
CA GLY A 138 -0.03 13.97 -12.40
C GLY A 138 -0.57 15.37 -12.10
N LEU A 139 -0.27 15.96 -10.93
CA LEU A 139 -0.69 17.34 -10.59
C LEU A 139 -0.16 18.38 -11.58
N ASP A 140 1.09 18.24 -11.99
CA ASP A 140 1.74 19.11 -12.97
C ASP A 140 0.93 19.24 -14.28
N ILE A 141 0.31 18.15 -14.73
CA ILE A 141 -0.53 18.14 -15.94
C ILE A 141 -1.84 18.87 -15.73
N PHE A 142 -2.41 18.86 -14.51
CA PHE A 142 -3.58 19.69 -14.20
C PHE A 142 -3.25 21.18 -14.08
N TYR A 143 -1.99 21.53 -13.78
CA TYR A 143 -1.53 22.91 -13.66
C TYR A 143 -0.90 23.47 -14.94
N GLN A 144 -0.68 22.64 -15.96
CA GLN A 144 -0.30 23.14 -17.27
C GLN A 144 -1.38 24.11 -17.80
N ARG A 145 -0.96 25.23 -18.37
CA ARG A 145 -1.87 26.23 -18.92
C ARG A 145 -1.79 26.11 -20.44
N LEU A 146 -2.93 25.95 -21.11
CA LEU A 146 -2.96 25.95 -22.58
C LEU A 146 -2.84 27.38 -23.14
N LEU A 147 -3.34 28.37 -22.39
CA LEU A 147 -3.46 29.77 -22.81
C LEU A 147 -2.22 30.62 -22.51
N ASP A 148 -1.24 30.11 -21.79
CA ASP A 148 0.07 30.77 -21.60
C ASP A 148 0.85 30.94 -22.91
N ALA A 149 0.49 30.23 -24.00
CA ALA A 149 1.01 30.45 -25.34
C ALA A 149 0.82 31.90 -25.84
N PHE A 150 -0.12 32.63 -25.23
CA PHE A 150 -0.39 34.05 -25.50
C PHE A 150 0.41 35.01 -24.61
N GLU A 151 1.07 34.55 -23.56
CA GLU A 151 1.84 35.43 -22.66
C GLU A 151 2.93 36.18 -23.45
N GLY A 152 2.86 37.51 -23.40
CA GLY A 152 3.78 38.41 -24.11
C GLY A 152 3.58 38.52 -25.62
N GLU A 153 2.57 37.86 -26.19
CA GLU A 153 2.31 37.87 -27.65
C GLU A 153 1.04 38.63 -28.00
N ASN A 154 0.97 39.11 -29.25
CA ASN A 154 -0.24 39.70 -29.81
C ASN A 154 -0.71 38.85 -30.99
N ILE A 155 -1.93 38.33 -30.92
CA ILE A 155 -2.48 37.41 -31.93
C ILE A 155 -2.56 38.01 -33.34
N PHE A 156 -2.65 39.34 -33.47
CA PHE A 156 -2.70 40.03 -34.76
C PHE A 156 -1.32 40.40 -35.28
N ALA A 157 -0.37 40.75 -34.40
CA ALA A 157 0.97 41.20 -34.79
C ALA A 157 2.02 40.08 -34.82
N GLY A 158 1.80 38.96 -34.13
CA GLY A 158 2.72 37.84 -34.04
C GLY A 158 2.04 36.46 -33.96
N PRO A 159 1.09 36.13 -34.85
CA PRO A 159 0.40 34.83 -34.81
C PRO A 159 1.35 33.63 -34.94
N GLU A 160 2.41 33.74 -35.73
CA GLU A 160 3.39 32.66 -35.93
C GLU A 160 4.14 32.28 -34.64
N ARG A 161 4.42 33.24 -33.76
CA ARG A 161 5.05 32.96 -32.47
C ARG A 161 4.12 32.17 -31.54
N ILE A 162 2.83 32.49 -31.56
CA ILE A 162 1.81 31.76 -30.81
C ILE A 162 1.65 30.35 -31.38
N LEU A 163 1.59 30.19 -32.70
CA LEU A 163 1.53 28.89 -33.37
C LEU A 163 2.73 28.00 -33.01
N ALA A 164 3.95 28.56 -32.99
CA ALA A 164 5.14 27.84 -32.57
C ALA A 164 5.04 27.36 -31.10
N LYS A 165 4.59 28.23 -30.19
CA LYS A 165 4.37 27.86 -28.77
C LYS A 165 3.30 26.76 -28.62
N LEU A 166 2.21 26.85 -29.39
CA LEU A 166 1.15 25.84 -29.38
C LEU A 166 1.64 24.49 -29.93
N ASN A 167 2.49 24.49 -30.95
CA ASN A 167 3.10 23.25 -31.47
C ASN A 167 4.02 22.60 -30.44
N SER A 168 4.90 23.37 -29.79
CA SER A 168 5.74 22.86 -28.70
C SER A 168 4.91 22.19 -27.59
N LYS A 169 3.79 22.81 -27.21
CA LYS A 169 2.87 22.22 -26.21
C LYS A 169 2.21 20.94 -26.68
N SER A 170 1.84 20.85 -27.95
CA SER A 170 1.30 19.61 -28.52
C SER A 170 2.32 18.48 -28.43
N ASP A 171 3.60 18.77 -28.70
CA ASP A 171 4.67 17.77 -28.62
C ASP A 171 4.94 17.34 -27.16
N GLU A 172 4.88 18.28 -26.21
CA GLU A 172 4.95 17.99 -24.77
C GLU A 172 3.80 17.08 -24.31
N ILE A 173 2.56 17.38 -24.73
CA ILE A 173 1.36 16.57 -24.46
C ILE A 173 1.55 15.15 -25.00
N ASP A 174 1.99 15.01 -26.25
CA ASP A 174 2.15 13.70 -26.88
C ASP A 174 3.28 12.87 -26.21
N ALA A 175 4.33 13.51 -25.66
CA ALA A 175 5.41 12.84 -24.92
C ALA A 175 5.00 12.38 -23.51
N VAL A 176 4.11 13.12 -22.85
CA VAL A 176 3.69 12.90 -21.46
C VAL A 176 2.97 11.57 -21.23
N GLY A 177 2.22 11.07 -22.21
CA GLY A 177 1.31 9.93 -22.03
C GLY A 177 1.96 8.61 -21.56
N ILE A 178 3.26 8.39 -21.82
CA ILE A 178 3.95 7.12 -21.51
C ILE A 178 4.59 7.14 -20.11
N ASP A 179 5.22 8.26 -19.72
CA ASP A 179 6.02 8.35 -18.48
C ASP A 179 5.15 8.37 -17.22
N TYR A 180 3.90 8.84 -17.31
CA TYR A 180 2.99 8.80 -16.16
C TYR A 180 2.52 7.38 -15.85
N LEU A 181 2.32 6.55 -16.87
CA LEU A 181 1.82 5.18 -16.71
C LEU A 181 2.80 4.31 -15.91
N SER A 182 4.08 4.42 -16.22
CA SER A 182 5.14 3.72 -15.48
C SER A 182 5.20 4.22 -14.03
N GLY A 183 5.11 5.53 -13.80
CA GLY A 183 5.10 6.11 -12.45
C GLY A 183 3.96 5.58 -11.57
N PHE A 184 2.74 5.46 -12.09
CA PHE A 184 1.62 4.88 -11.33
C PHE A 184 1.83 3.41 -10.99
N PHE A 185 2.34 2.63 -11.95
CA PHE A 185 2.66 1.22 -11.72
C PHE A 185 3.72 1.06 -10.63
N ASP A 186 4.78 1.87 -10.66
CA ASP A 186 5.86 1.84 -9.67
C ASP A 186 5.38 2.17 -8.25
N ILE A 187 4.45 3.13 -8.11
CA ILE A 187 3.84 3.46 -6.81
C ILE A 187 3.09 2.24 -6.25
N VAL A 188 2.28 1.59 -7.09
CA VAL A 188 1.47 0.44 -6.72
C VAL A 188 2.36 -0.76 -6.36
N GLU A 189 3.39 -1.06 -7.16
CA GLU A 189 4.37 -2.13 -6.89
C GLU A 189 5.20 -1.87 -5.63
N THR A 190 5.60 -0.64 -5.38
CA THR A 190 6.31 -0.24 -4.15
C THR A 190 5.45 -0.56 -2.92
N PHE A 191 4.16 -0.25 -2.97
CA PHE A 191 3.22 -0.59 -1.90
C PHE A 191 3.09 -2.11 -1.71
N SER A 192 2.96 -2.88 -2.79
CA SER A 192 2.96 -4.36 -2.73
C SER A 192 4.19 -4.93 -2.03
N SER A 193 5.37 -4.43 -2.41
CA SER A 193 6.63 -4.87 -1.82
C SER A 193 6.73 -4.49 -0.33
N ALA A 194 6.17 -3.35 0.06
CA ALA A 194 6.04 -2.96 1.46
C ALA A 194 5.11 -3.91 2.25
N LEU A 195 3.94 -4.26 1.70
CA LEU A 195 3.03 -5.23 2.32
C LEU A 195 3.69 -6.60 2.51
N TRP A 196 4.43 -7.08 1.50
CA TRP A 196 5.17 -8.34 1.61
C TRP A 196 6.19 -8.31 2.77
N ARG A 197 6.93 -7.21 2.92
CA ARG A 197 7.90 -7.04 4.02
C ARG A 197 7.21 -7.00 5.38
N LEU A 198 6.11 -6.24 5.50
CA LEU A 198 5.32 -6.14 6.74
C LEU A 198 4.77 -7.50 7.17
N ARG A 199 4.24 -8.28 6.23
CA ARG A 199 3.74 -9.64 6.48
C ARG A 199 4.84 -10.55 7.02
N ASN A 200 6.02 -10.51 6.41
CA ASN A 200 7.14 -11.35 6.83
C ASN A 200 7.67 -10.94 8.21
N ALA A 201 7.72 -9.63 8.49
CA ALA A 201 8.07 -9.12 9.81
C ALA A 201 7.06 -9.59 10.87
N TYR A 202 5.76 -9.54 10.57
CA TYR A 202 4.71 -10.06 11.45
C TYR A 202 4.89 -11.56 11.73
N LYS A 203 5.10 -12.37 10.68
CA LYS A 203 5.35 -13.82 10.82
C LYS A 203 6.58 -14.10 11.69
N MET A 204 7.66 -13.33 11.54
CA MET A 204 8.86 -13.48 12.36
C MET A 204 8.62 -13.10 13.83
N CYS A 205 7.85 -12.03 14.06
CA CYS A 205 7.47 -11.59 15.40
C CYS A 205 6.68 -12.70 16.13
N LEU A 206 5.68 -13.27 15.47
CA LEU A 206 4.88 -14.38 16.01
C LEU A 206 5.74 -15.61 16.33
N LYS A 207 6.62 -16.03 15.41
CA LYS A 207 7.55 -17.14 15.63
C LYS A 207 8.49 -16.91 16.81
N THR A 208 8.96 -15.68 16.98
CA THR A 208 9.82 -15.34 18.12
C THR A 208 9.04 -15.46 19.42
N ASN A 209 7.79 -14.99 19.44
CA ASN A 209 6.90 -15.11 20.59
C ASN A 209 6.62 -16.58 20.95
N GLU A 210 6.29 -17.42 19.95
CA GLU A 210 6.13 -18.88 20.11
C GLU A 210 7.40 -19.54 20.65
N SER A 211 8.57 -19.19 20.10
CA SER A 211 9.84 -19.77 20.55
C SER A 211 10.13 -19.43 22.01
N ILE A 212 9.81 -18.21 22.45
CA ILE A 212 9.96 -17.80 23.85
C ILE A 212 9.00 -18.60 24.72
N LEU A 213 7.72 -18.71 24.33
CA LEU A 213 6.72 -19.49 25.06
C LEU A 213 7.17 -20.96 25.21
N ASN A 214 7.63 -21.60 24.14
CA ASN A 214 8.14 -22.96 24.18
C ASN A 214 9.27 -23.13 25.21
N LEU A 215 10.25 -22.22 25.22
CA LEU A 215 11.34 -22.25 26.21
C LEU A 215 10.82 -22.14 27.65
N THR A 216 9.78 -21.33 27.90
CA THR A 216 9.18 -21.24 29.24
C THR A 216 8.46 -22.52 29.66
N PHE A 217 7.89 -23.25 28.70
CA PHE A 217 7.24 -24.53 28.97
C PHE A 217 8.25 -25.67 29.16
N GLU A 218 9.33 -25.72 28.39
CA GLU A 218 10.46 -26.61 28.63
C GLU A 218 11.05 -26.40 30.04
N ALA A 219 11.18 -25.13 30.47
CA ALA A 219 11.59 -24.81 31.84
C ALA A 219 10.59 -25.34 32.88
N SER A 220 9.29 -25.26 32.60
CA SER A 220 8.23 -25.78 33.49
C SER A 220 8.25 -27.31 33.57
N GLN A 221 8.52 -28.01 32.46
CA GLN A 221 8.75 -29.47 32.45
C GLN A 221 9.99 -29.87 33.26
N SER A 222 11.06 -29.08 33.19
CA SER A 222 12.24 -29.29 34.03
C SER A 222 11.95 -29.08 35.52
N GLN A 223 11.14 -28.07 35.87
CA GLN A 223 10.70 -27.87 37.26
C GLN A 223 9.79 -29.00 37.75
N LEU A 224 8.90 -29.51 36.90
CA LEU A 224 8.06 -30.66 37.22
C LEU A 224 8.91 -31.86 37.66
N THR A 225 9.95 -32.19 36.88
CA THR A 225 10.80 -33.36 37.14
C THR A 225 11.79 -33.16 38.28
N ASN A 226 12.46 -32.01 38.34
CA ASN A 226 13.58 -31.79 39.26
C ASN A 226 13.17 -31.17 40.60
N ILE A 227 12.04 -30.46 40.65
CA ILE A 227 11.57 -29.76 41.85
C ILE A 227 10.32 -30.44 42.41
N CYS A 228 9.29 -30.60 41.58
CA CYS A 228 8.06 -31.27 42.03
C CYS A 228 8.21 -32.81 42.08
N VAL A 229 9.33 -33.36 41.59
CA VAL A 229 9.63 -34.81 41.57
C VAL A 229 8.55 -35.62 40.82
N GLY A 230 7.94 -34.99 39.81
CA GLY A 230 7.03 -35.63 38.87
C GLY A 230 7.76 -36.34 37.74
N THR A 231 6.99 -36.89 36.81
CA THR A 231 7.51 -37.62 35.64
C THR A 231 6.94 -37.06 34.35
N LEU A 232 7.75 -36.97 33.30
CA LEU A 232 7.26 -36.69 31.95
C LEU A 232 6.74 -37.98 31.32
N LEU A 233 5.54 -37.90 30.76
CA LEU A 233 4.89 -38.94 29.99
C LEU A 233 5.10 -38.67 28.50
N ASN A 234 5.29 -39.71 27.71
CA ASN A 234 5.29 -39.56 26.25
C ASN A 234 3.88 -39.16 25.79
N SER A 235 3.79 -38.06 25.05
CA SER A 235 2.54 -37.54 24.49
C SER A 235 2.07 -38.25 23.20
N ASP A 236 2.76 -39.34 22.79
CA ASP A 236 2.40 -40.17 21.62
C ASP A 236 1.25 -41.15 21.94
N VAL A 237 0.06 -40.63 22.27
CA VAL A 237 -1.22 -41.38 22.23
C VAL A 237 -2.27 -40.56 21.51
#